data_AF-A0A5S9N7G9-F1
#
_entry.id   AF-A0A5S9N7G9-F1
#
_cell.length_a   1.000
_cell.length_b   1.000
_cell.length_c   1.000
_cell.angle_alpha   90.00
_cell.angle_beta   90.00
_cell.angle_gamma   90.00
#
_symmetry.space_group_name_H-M   'P 1'
#
loop_
_entity.id
_entity.type
_entity.pdbx_description
1 polymer ?
#
loop_
_entity_poly.entity_id
_entity_poly.type
_entity_poly.pdbx_seq_one_letter_code
_entity_poly.pdbx_strand_id
1 'polypeptide(L)'
;MIVRKALIIDSPWIEKILTGEKTWEMRSTRATHRGPFALIQKGSGQVKGIAHLDSVSGPYSNAEIGQFFHKHHVGPSIYEQADYKWRYAWELSQANKLKQPVDYRHKNGAVTWVDLDDDDATHAIAIQLGAEIKNAPVDIPPSTSLAKKHFSSNHSTMVPVAKDGSFFSPTCNRSGTFTVGEKGNEVRFNSFSEALKYLQKMPTAKWRRPNSNGNWGIVSAREWQTMDEIEAIKQ
;
A
#
# COMPACT_ATOMS: atom_id res chain seq x y z
N MET A 1 -4.53 -4.07 -5.80
CA MET A 1 -3.39 -3.16 -6.01
C MET A 1 -2.75 -2.90 -4.65
N ILE A 2 -1.43 -2.99 -4.50
CA ILE A 2 -0.73 -2.65 -3.23
C ILE A 2 -0.08 -1.28 -3.40
N VAL A 3 -0.36 -0.36 -2.47
CA VAL A 3 0.16 1.01 -2.49
C VAL A 3 1.16 1.17 -1.35
N ARG A 4 2.43 1.45 -1.67
CA ARG A 4 3.50 1.58 -0.66
C ARG A 4 4.03 2.98 -0.48
N LYS A 5 3.79 3.90 -1.41
CA LYS A 5 4.18 5.29 -1.23
C LYS A 5 3.01 6.09 -0.70
N ALA A 6 3.28 7.00 0.21
CA ALA A 6 2.29 7.95 0.68
C ALA A 6 2.87 9.35 0.81
N LEU A 7 2.01 10.34 0.59
CA LEU A 7 2.34 11.76 0.66
C LEU A 7 1.58 12.37 1.84
N ILE A 8 2.31 13.08 2.70
CA ILE A 8 1.70 13.87 3.77
C ILE A 8 1.22 15.20 3.17
N ILE A 9 -0.04 15.54 3.39
CA ILE A 9 -0.68 16.76 2.90
C ILE A 9 -1.44 17.42 4.04
N ASP A 10 -1.32 18.75 4.13
CA ASP A 10 -1.99 19.57 5.14
C ASP A 10 -3.45 19.85 4.77
N SER A 11 -4.29 20.08 5.76
CA SER A 11 -5.62 20.66 5.53
C SER A 11 -5.47 22.15 5.16
N PRO A 12 -6.33 22.71 4.28
CA PRO A 12 -7.51 22.12 3.65
C PRO A 12 -7.22 21.40 2.30
N TRP A 13 -5.95 21.23 1.94
CA TRP A 13 -5.57 20.79 0.59
C TRP A 13 -5.88 19.34 0.32
N ILE A 14 -5.69 18.48 1.33
CA ILE A 14 -6.00 17.06 1.21
C ILE A 14 -7.50 16.84 0.98
N GLU A 15 -8.37 17.59 1.67
CA GLU A 15 -9.82 17.48 1.50
C GLU A 15 -10.21 17.83 0.07
N LYS A 16 -9.66 18.91 -0.50
CA LYS A 16 -9.91 19.30 -1.89
C LYS A 16 -9.43 18.26 -2.90
N ILE A 17 -8.31 17.57 -2.63
CA ILE A 17 -7.85 16.47 -3.48
C ILE A 17 -8.84 15.31 -3.39
N LEU A 18 -9.26 14.95 -2.18
CA LEU A 18 -10.17 13.82 -1.93
C LEU A 18 -11.59 14.06 -2.45
N THR A 19 -12.04 15.32 -2.56
CA THR A 19 -13.32 15.68 -3.21
C THR A 19 -13.18 15.84 -4.72
N GLY A 20 -11.96 15.79 -5.26
CA GLY A 20 -11.68 15.98 -6.69
C GLY A 20 -11.68 17.45 -7.14
N GLU A 21 -11.89 18.41 -6.23
CA GLU A 21 -11.78 19.85 -6.52
C GLU A 21 -10.36 20.25 -6.93
N LYS A 22 -9.34 19.64 -6.32
CA LYS A 22 -7.93 19.95 -6.54
C LYS A 22 -7.23 18.78 -7.21
N THR A 23 -6.75 19.00 -8.44
CA THR A 23 -6.05 18.00 -9.24
C THR A 23 -4.54 18.24 -9.28
N TRP A 24 -4.04 19.40 -8.84
CA TRP A 24 -2.61 19.69 -8.81
C TRP A 24 -2.12 19.89 -7.38
N GLU A 25 -1.16 19.09 -6.93
CA GLU A 25 -0.45 19.34 -5.66
C GLU A 25 0.81 20.17 -5.91
N MET A 26 0.90 21.35 -5.27
CA MET A 26 2.02 22.27 -5.51
C MET A 26 3.20 21.94 -4.59
N ARG A 27 4.40 21.87 -5.18
CA ARG A 27 5.65 21.53 -4.48
C ARG A 27 6.82 22.39 -4.98
N SER A 28 7.86 22.50 -4.16
CA SER A 28 9.08 23.24 -4.53
C SER A 28 10.04 22.42 -5.39
N THR A 29 9.80 21.13 -5.52
CA THR A 29 10.63 20.19 -6.29
C THR A 29 9.77 19.30 -7.17
N ARG A 30 10.40 18.73 -8.21
CA ARG A 30 9.80 17.69 -9.03
C ARG A 30 9.71 16.37 -8.26
N ALA A 31 8.70 15.56 -8.54
CA ALA A 31 8.66 14.15 -8.13
C ALA A 31 9.18 13.24 -9.25
N THR A 32 9.95 12.22 -8.87
CA THR A 32 10.37 11.12 -9.76
C THR A 32 9.36 9.98 -9.79
N HIS A 33 8.56 9.82 -8.72
CA HIS A 33 7.51 8.80 -8.63
C HIS A 33 6.39 9.05 -9.64
N ARG A 34 5.78 7.97 -10.15
CA ARG A 34 4.55 7.98 -10.98
C ARG A 34 3.66 6.81 -10.58
N GLY A 35 2.35 6.98 -10.76
CA GLY A 35 1.33 5.99 -10.41
C GLY A 35 0.78 6.15 -8.99
N PRO A 36 0.18 5.10 -8.41
CA PRO A 36 -0.59 5.20 -7.18
C PRO A 36 0.25 5.57 -5.96
N PHE A 37 -0.35 6.38 -5.09
CA PHE A 37 0.16 6.69 -3.76
C PHE A 37 -0.99 6.98 -2.78
N ALA A 38 -0.73 6.78 -1.50
CA ALA A 38 -1.67 7.05 -0.41
C ALA A 38 -1.57 8.52 0.04
N LEU A 39 -2.69 9.05 0.52
CA LEU A 39 -2.82 10.43 0.99
C LEU A 39 -2.96 10.41 2.52
N ILE A 40 -1.99 11.00 3.21
CA ILE A 40 -1.97 11.11 4.67
C ILE A 40 -2.32 12.53 5.07
N GLN A 41 -3.31 12.69 5.93
CA GLN A 41 -3.59 14.00 6.51
C GLN A 41 -2.53 14.31 7.57
N LYS A 42 -1.84 15.43 7.43
CA LYS A 42 -0.82 15.87 8.37
C LYS A 42 -1.37 15.91 9.80
N GLY A 43 -0.59 15.40 10.75
CA GLY A 43 -0.97 15.35 12.17
C GLY A 43 -1.98 14.26 12.54
N SER A 44 -2.65 13.61 11.57
CA SER A 44 -3.66 12.59 11.87
C SER A 44 -3.08 11.21 12.18
N GLY A 45 -1.89 10.89 11.66
CA GLY A 45 -1.38 9.50 11.68
C GLY A 45 -2.19 8.54 10.80
N GLN A 46 -3.03 9.06 9.90
CA GLN A 46 -3.98 8.26 9.12
C GLN A 46 -3.89 8.52 7.62
N VAL A 47 -3.98 7.44 6.86
CA VAL A 47 -4.26 7.46 5.43
C VAL A 47 -5.76 7.70 5.24
N LYS A 48 -6.09 8.74 4.49
CA LYS A 48 -7.49 9.16 4.22
C LYS A 48 -7.97 8.79 2.82
N GLY A 49 -7.05 8.48 1.91
CA GLY A 49 -7.36 8.24 0.50
C GLY A 49 -6.17 7.76 -0.29
N ILE A 50 -6.39 7.61 -1.59
CA ILE A 50 -5.36 7.36 -2.59
C ILE A 50 -5.49 8.38 -3.72
N ALA A 51 -4.41 8.55 -4.48
CA ALA A 51 -4.41 9.23 -5.76
C ALA A 51 -3.35 8.62 -6.68
N HIS A 52 -3.43 8.93 -7.97
CA HIS A 52 -2.38 8.67 -8.94
C HIS A 52 -1.59 9.94 -9.21
N LEU A 53 -0.27 9.82 -9.33
CA LEU A 53 0.59 10.88 -9.84
C LEU A 53 0.93 10.59 -11.31
N ASP A 54 0.34 11.36 -12.22
CA ASP A 54 0.42 11.11 -13.67
C ASP A 54 1.61 11.84 -14.29
N SER A 55 1.80 13.10 -13.92
CA SER A 55 2.83 13.95 -14.49
C SER A 55 3.31 15.00 -13.50
N VAL A 56 4.41 15.67 -13.86
CA VAL A 56 4.98 16.79 -13.10
C VAL A 56 5.36 17.87 -14.09
N SER A 57 4.92 19.08 -13.82
CA SER A 57 5.08 20.25 -14.69
C SER A 57 5.55 21.48 -13.91
N GLY A 58 5.99 22.51 -14.64
CA GLY A 58 6.66 23.70 -14.09
C GLY A 58 8.20 23.69 -14.22
N PRO A 59 8.90 24.65 -13.58
CA PRO A 59 8.38 25.62 -12.62
C PRO A 59 7.50 26.70 -13.28
N TYR A 60 6.44 27.12 -12.58
CA TYR A 60 5.49 28.13 -13.05
C TYR A 60 5.79 29.52 -12.46
N SER A 61 5.57 30.57 -13.26
CA SER A 61 5.54 31.97 -12.82
C SER A 61 4.26 32.29 -12.03
N ASN A 62 4.20 33.46 -11.35
CA ASN A 62 2.98 33.91 -10.67
C ASN A 62 1.79 34.06 -11.63
N ALA A 63 2.04 34.52 -12.86
CA ALA A 63 1.01 34.65 -13.89
C ALA A 63 0.42 33.28 -14.26
N GLU A 64 1.28 32.27 -14.48
CA GLU A 64 0.83 30.91 -14.80
C GLU A 64 0.13 30.22 -13.62
N ILE A 65 0.61 30.43 -12.39
CA ILE A 65 -0.11 29.95 -11.19
C ILE A 65 -1.50 30.57 -11.12
N GLY A 66 -1.64 31.88 -11.38
CA GLY A 66 -2.96 32.52 -11.44
C GLY A 66 -3.88 31.89 -12.49
N GLN A 67 -3.35 31.56 -13.68
CA GLN A 67 -4.12 30.92 -14.76
C GLN A 67 -4.62 29.51 -14.39
N PHE A 68 -3.82 28.74 -13.65
CA PHE A 68 -4.16 27.37 -13.24
C PHE A 68 -4.84 27.28 -11.87
N PHE A 69 -5.38 28.39 -11.34
CA PHE A 69 -6.03 28.44 -10.03
C PHE A 69 -7.06 27.32 -9.82
N HIS A 70 -7.87 27.01 -10.83
CA HIS A 70 -8.89 25.96 -10.78
C HIS A 70 -8.33 24.53 -10.62
N LYS A 71 -7.02 24.32 -10.79
CA LYS A 71 -6.37 23.01 -10.59
C LYS A 71 -5.76 22.85 -9.21
N HIS A 72 -5.17 23.92 -8.65
CA HIS A 72 -4.42 23.86 -7.39
C HIS A 72 -5.06 24.63 -6.22
N HIS A 73 -5.96 25.57 -6.50
CA HIS A 73 -6.75 26.35 -5.52
C HIS A 73 -5.91 27.22 -4.56
N VAL A 74 -4.68 27.56 -4.93
CA VAL A 74 -3.79 28.44 -4.14
C VAL A 74 -4.04 29.87 -4.61
N GLY A 75 -4.57 30.72 -3.73
CA GLY A 75 -4.90 32.11 -4.05
C GLY A 75 -3.68 33.04 -4.10
N PRO A 76 -3.84 34.24 -4.70
CA PRO A 76 -2.78 35.25 -4.84
C PRO A 76 -2.15 35.64 -3.52
N SER A 77 -2.94 35.75 -2.45
CA SER A 77 -2.45 36.05 -1.10
C SER A 77 -1.39 35.07 -0.57
N ILE A 78 -1.29 33.88 -1.17
CA ILE A 78 -0.28 32.87 -0.84
C ILE A 78 0.87 32.92 -1.86
N TYR A 79 0.57 32.85 -3.17
CA TYR A 79 1.64 32.70 -4.18
C TYR A 79 2.40 33.97 -4.53
N GLU A 80 1.87 35.14 -4.17
CA GLU A 80 2.53 36.44 -4.37
C GLU A 80 3.48 36.81 -3.24
N GLN A 81 3.52 36.01 -2.16
CA GLN A 81 4.48 36.20 -1.07
C GLN A 81 5.91 36.03 -1.58
N ALA A 82 6.83 36.84 -1.06
CA ALA A 82 8.22 36.90 -1.52
C ALA A 82 8.98 35.58 -1.34
N ASP A 83 8.62 34.78 -0.33
CA ASP A 83 9.22 33.48 -0.01
C ASP A 83 8.48 32.29 -0.64
N TYR A 84 7.45 32.54 -1.47
CA TYR A 84 6.71 31.47 -2.10
C TYR A 84 7.58 30.70 -3.12
N LYS A 85 7.70 29.39 -2.86
CA LYS A 85 8.63 28.49 -3.56
C LYS A 85 7.97 27.29 -4.26
N TRP A 86 6.66 27.11 -4.13
CA TRP A 86 5.97 25.94 -4.69
C TRP A 86 5.63 26.14 -6.17
N ARG A 87 6.63 25.94 -7.03
CA ARG A 87 6.53 26.26 -8.46
C ARG A 87 6.26 25.04 -9.34
N TYR A 88 6.31 23.82 -8.81
CA TYR A 88 6.03 22.59 -9.57
C TYR A 88 4.64 22.07 -9.23
N ALA A 89 3.88 21.69 -10.25
CA ALA A 89 2.63 20.98 -10.09
C ALA A 89 2.86 19.48 -10.20
N TRP A 90 2.38 18.73 -9.22
CA TRP A 90 2.24 17.28 -9.29
C TRP A 90 0.81 16.99 -9.70
N GLU A 91 0.63 16.51 -10.93
CA GLU A 91 -0.69 16.38 -11.54
C GLU A 91 -1.30 15.04 -11.14
N LEU A 92 -2.43 15.12 -10.46
CA LEU A 92 -3.09 14.02 -9.80
C LEU A 92 -4.36 13.61 -10.56
N SER A 93 -4.61 12.31 -10.55
CA SER A 93 -5.87 11.73 -11.01
C SER A 93 -6.33 10.62 -10.08
N GLN A 94 -7.54 10.11 -10.32
CA GLN A 94 -8.11 8.96 -9.62
C GLN A 94 -8.05 9.12 -8.09
N ALA A 95 -8.19 10.36 -7.60
CA ALA A 95 -8.24 10.63 -6.18
C ALA A 95 -9.51 10.00 -5.60
N ASN A 96 -9.33 9.14 -4.61
CA ASN A 96 -10.44 8.46 -3.96
C ASN A 96 -10.25 8.46 -2.45
N LYS A 97 -11.32 8.84 -1.74
CA LYS A 97 -11.36 8.82 -0.28
C LYS A 97 -11.65 7.40 0.20
N LEU A 98 -10.86 6.93 1.15
CA LEU A 98 -11.14 5.66 1.81
C LEU A 98 -12.43 5.76 2.62
N LYS A 99 -13.25 4.70 2.58
CA LYS A 99 -14.48 4.60 3.38
C LYS A 99 -14.18 4.75 4.87
N GLN A 100 -13.07 4.15 5.31
CA GLN A 100 -12.56 4.29 6.66
C GLN A 100 -11.09 4.71 6.62
N PRO A 101 -10.69 5.74 7.40
CA PRO A 101 -9.29 6.07 7.60
C PRO A 101 -8.49 4.85 8.06
N VAL A 102 -7.27 4.69 7.54
CA VAL A 102 -6.36 3.60 7.91
C VAL A 102 -5.22 4.20 8.71
N ASP A 103 -5.03 3.74 9.94
CA ASP A 103 -3.88 4.13 10.75
C ASP A 103 -2.58 3.67 10.08
N TYR A 104 -1.54 4.50 10.13
CA TYR A 104 -0.21 4.09 9.68
C TYR A 104 0.84 4.46 10.72
N ARG A 105 1.86 3.62 10.82
CA ARG A 105 2.99 3.90 11.71
C ARG A 105 3.97 4.87 11.05
N HIS A 106 4.02 6.09 11.55
CA HIS A 106 5.01 7.08 11.12
C HIS A 106 6.41 6.71 11.64
N LYS A 107 7.41 6.66 10.74
CA LYS A 107 8.82 6.56 11.13
C LYS A 107 9.37 7.95 11.44
N ASN A 108 10.12 8.09 12.53
CA ASN A 108 10.74 9.36 12.91
C ASN A 108 11.56 9.95 11.76
N GLY A 109 11.34 11.23 11.45
CA GLY A 109 12.12 11.97 10.45
C GLY A 109 11.59 11.95 9.00
N ALA A 110 10.41 11.39 8.74
CA ALA A 110 9.84 11.38 7.38
C ALA A 110 9.04 12.66 7.10
N VAL A 111 9.51 13.51 6.18
CA VAL A 111 9.01 14.90 6.04
C VAL A 111 8.09 15.13 4.83
N THR A 112 8.14 14.29 3.79
CA THR A 112 7.36 14.52 2.55
C THR A 112 6.77 13.24 1.98
N TRP A 113 7.62 12.37 1.42
CA TRP A 113 7.22 11.02 1.05
C TRP A 113 7.48 10.08 2.21
N VAL A 114 6.52 9.21 2.50
CA VAL A 114 6.69 8.10 3.42
C VAL A 114 6.51 6.81 2.65
N ASP A 115 7.32 5.82 2.98
CA ASP A 115 7.09 4.45 2.53
C ASP A 115 6.25 3.75 3.62
N LEU A 116 5.08 3.25 3.21
CA LEU A 116 4.19 2.41 3.98
C LEU A 116 4.78 1.00 4.01
N ASP A 117 5.72 0.79 4.92
CA ASP A 117 6.36 -0.51 5.16
C ASP A 117 5.52 -1.41 6.08
N ASP A 118 4.35 -0.92 6.49
CA ASP A 118 3.40 -1.60 7.34
C ASP A 118 2.43 -2.42 6.47
N ASP A 119 2.59 -3.75 6.51
CA ASP A 119 1.76 -4.67 5.75
C ASP A 119 0.27 -4.54 6.15
N ASP A 120 -0.04 -4.18 7.40
CA ASP A 120 -1.43 -4.02 7.87
C ASP A 120 -2.10 -2.81 7.20
N ALA A 121 -1.40 -1.67 7.15
CA ALA A 121 -1.90 -0.45 6.52
C ALA A 121 -2.08 -0.65 5.01
N THR A 122 -1.08 -1.24 4.33
CA THR A 122 -1.16 -1.47 2.88
C THR A 122 -2.25 -2.49 2.52
N HIS A 123 -2.48 -3.49 3.37
CA HIS A 123 -3.55 -4.47 3.19
C HIS A 123 -4.94 -3.86 3.43
N ALA A 124 -5.12 -3.08 4.49
CA ALA A 124 -6.37 -2.39 4.78
C ALA A 124 -6.78 -1.44 3.65
N ILE A 125 -5.83 -0.72 3.07
CA ILE A 125 -6.06 0.11 1.87
C ILE A 125 -6.50 -0.77 0.70
N ALA A 126 -5.78 -1.87 0.42
CA ALA A 126 -6.09 -2.76 -0.69
C ALA A 126 -7.48 -3.42 -0.57
N ILE A 127 -7.91 -3.79 0.64
CA ILE A 127 -9.25 -4.30 0.90
C ILE A 127 -10.31 -3.28 0.51
N GLN A 128 -10.17 -2.03 0.94
CA GLN A 128 -11.15 -0.99 0.66
C GLN A 128 -11.26 -0.72 -0.86
N LEU A 129 -10.14 -0.69 -1.57
CA LEU A 129 -10.11 -0.52 -3.03
C LEU A 129 -10.68 -1.73 -3.78
N GLY A 130 -10.43 -2.95 -3.30
CA GLY A 130 -10.99 -4.18 -3.87
C GLY A 130 -12.49 -4.35 -3.61
N ALA A 131 -12.99 -3.81 -2.48
CA ALA A 131 -14.39 -3.81 -2.12
C ALA A 131 -15.23 -2.84 -2.97
N GLU A 132 -14.63 -1.82 -3.59
CA GLU A 132 -15.32 -0.93 -4.54
C GLU A 132 -15.58 -1.59 -5.90
N ILE A 133 -14.67 -2.45 -6.38
CA ILE A 133 -14.85 -3.19 -7.64
C ILE A 133 -16.07 -4.13 -7.57
N LYS A 134 -16.41 -4.64 -6.37
CA LYS A 134 -17.56 -5.53 -6.16
C LYS A 134 -18.89 -4.81 -5.94
N ASN A 135 -18.88 -3.50 -5.68
CA ASN A 135 -20.09 -2.72 -5.33
C ASN A 135 -20.44 -1.65 -6.37
N ALA A 136 -19.80 -1.65 -7.55
CA ALA A 136 -20.28 -0.87 -8.68
C ALA A 136 -21.67 -1.41 -9.10
N PRO A 137 -22.69 -0.56 -9.31
CA PRO A 137 -24.02 -1.01 -9.67
C PRO A 137 -23.96 -1.62 -11.07
N VAL A 138 -24.08 -2.95 -11.13
CA VAL A 138 -24.24 -3.69 -12.38
C VAL A 138 -25.76 -3.90 -12.56
N ASP A 139 -26.35 -3.14 -13.48
CA ASP A 139 -27.72 -3.34 -13.95
C ASP A 139 -27.85 -4.71 -14.64
N ILE A 140 -28.25 -5.76 -13.91
CA ILE A 140 -28.76 -7.01 -14.49
C ILE A 140 -29.99 -7.49 -13.69
N PRO A 141 -31.08 -7.96 -14.34
CA PRO A 141 -32.39 -8.16 -13.74
C PRO A 141 -32.49 -9.47 -12.92
N PRO A 142 -33.54 -9.62 -12.08
CA PRO A 142 -33.64 -10.70 -11.12
C PRO A 142 -34.30 -11.94 -11.74
N SER A 143 -33.64 -13.09 -11.60
CA SER A 143 -34.24 -14.43 -11.62
C SER A 143 -33.17 -15.43 -11.18
N THR A 144 -33.39 -16.43 -10.35
CA THR A 144 -34.54 -16.86 -9.52
C THR A 144 -33.97 -17.94 -8.60
N SER A 145 -34.41 -17.93 -7.34
CA SER A 145 -34.68 -19.12 -6.51
C SER A 145 -33.57 -20.15 -6.18
N LEU A 146 -33.15 -20.08 -4.91
CA LEU A 146 -32.98 -21.18 -3.93
C LEU A 146 -31.88 -22.23 -4.13
N ALA A 147 -30.78 -22.05 -3.39
CA ALA A 147 -30.27 -23.11 -2.50
C ALA A 147 -29.50 -22.46 -1.32
N LYS A 148 -30.04 -22.59 -0.11
CA LYS A 148 -29.35 -22.22 1.14
C LYS A 148 -28.17 -23.16 1.38
N LYS A 149 -26.98 -22.60 1.61
CA LYS A 149 -25.97 -23.17 2.51
C LYS A 149 -25.23 -22.03 3.21
N HIS A 150 -25.31 -22.02 4.54
CA HIS A 150 -24.45 -21.23 5.42
C HIS A 150 -22.98 -21.72 5.33
N PHE A 151 -22.03 -20.80 5.56
CA PHE A 151 -20.55 -20.86 5.76
C PHE A 151 -19.78 -20.10 4.67
N SER A 152 -18.69 -19.35 4.90
CA SER A 152 -18.05 -18.66 6.03
C SER A 152 -16.83 -17.89 5.46
N SER A 153 -16.34 -16.89 6.19
CA SER A 153 -14.91 -16.51 6.36
C SER A 153 -13.95 -16.47 5.15
N ASN A 154 -13.45 -15.27 4.83
CA ASN A 154 -12.32 -15.01 3.92
C ASN A 154 -10.96 -15.45 4.50
N HIS A 155 -10.64 -16.75 4.51
CA HIS A 155 -9.29 -17.20 4.90
C HIS A 155 -8.89 -18.51 4.20
N SER A 156 -7.86 -18.48 3.34
CA SER A 156 -7.18 -19.68 2.81
C SER A 156 -5.84 -19.34 2.12
N THR A 157 -4.93 -18.66 2.83
CA THR A 157 -3.53 -18.57 2.36
C THR A 157 -2.78 -19.80 2.85
N MET A 158 -2.44 -20.71 1.93
CA MET A 158 -1.59 -21.87 2.25
C MET A 158 -0.12 -21.48 2.28
N VAL A 159 0.56 -21.86 3.36
CA VAL A 159 1.98 -21.59 3.58
C VAL A 159 2.73 -22.88 3.88
N PRO A 160 4.00 -23.00 3.49
CA PRO A 160 4.80 -24.17 3.81
C PRO A 160 5.16 -24.19 5.29
N VAL A 161 5.02 -25.36 5.90
CA VAL A 161 5.35 -25.65 7.31
C VAL A 161 6.50 -26.65 7.34
N ALA A 162 7.52 -26.36 8.12
CA ALA A 162 8.69 -27.21 8.32
C ALA A 162 8.46 -28.21 9.46
N LYS A 163 9.31 -29.23 9.55
CA LYS A 163 9.21 -30.29 10.57
C LYS A 163 9.20 -29.77 12.01
N ASP A 164 9.85 -28.63 12.25
CA ASP A 164 9.98 -28.00 13.57
C ASP A 164 8.80 -27.08 13.92
N GLY A 165 7.72 -27.10 13.12
CA GLY A 165 6.54 -26.26 13.30
C GLY A 165 6.73 -24.81 12.85
N SER A 166 7.93 -24.42 12.41
CA SER A 166 8.10 -23.11 11.77
C SER A 166 7.45 -23.11 10.39
N PHE A 167 6.81 -22.01 10.04
CA PHE A 167 6.15 -21.85 8.74
C PHE A 167 6.63 -20.57 8.08
N PHE A 168 6.51 -20.52 6.76
CA PHE A 168 6.85 -19.32 6.03
C PHE A 168 5.76 -18.26 6.25
N SER A 169 6.13 -17.20 6.96
CA SER A 169 5.26 -16.08 7.32
C SER A 169 5.95 -14.75 7.01
N PRO A 170 5.24 -13.61 7.12
CA PRO A 170 5.86 -12.30 6.96
C PRO A 170 7.07 -12.06 7.88
N THR A 171 7.16 -12.75 9.03
CA THR A 171 8.30 -12.63 9.96
C THR A 171 9.56 -13.36 9.48
N CYS A 172 9.49 -14.16 8.41
CA CYS A 172 10.63 -14.83 7.79
C CYS A 172 11.47 -13.90 6.88
N ASN A 173 11.45 -12.59 7.13
CA ASN A 173 12.25 -11.60 6.42
C ASN A 173 13.38 -11.06 7.28
N ARG A 174 14.54 -10.82 6.68
CA ARG A 174 15.66 -10.10 7.32
C ARG A 174 15.79 -8.75 6.64
N SER A 175 15.55 -7.67 7.39
CA SER A 175 15.61 -6.29 6.87
C SER A 175 14.73 -6.09 5.62
N GLY A 176 13.53 -6.68 5.59
CA GLY A 176 12.59 -6.59 4.48
C GLY A 176 12.87 -7.55 3.32
N THR A 177 13.88 -8.42 3.41
CA THR A 177 14.22 -9.38 2.36
C THR A 177 13.92 -10.82 2.79
N PHE A 178 13.09 -11.49 2.01
CA PHE A 178 12.82 -12.93 2.09
C PHE A 178 13.86 -13.67 1.27
N THR A 179 14.57 -14.61 1.90
CA THR A 179 15.54 -15.46 1.20
C THR A 179 14.97 -16.88 1.12
N VAL A 180 14.72 -17.36 -0.09
CA VAL A 180 14.08 -18.64 -0.40
C VAL A 180 14.89 -19.39 -1.46
N GLY A 181 14.68 -20.69 -1.62
CA GLY A 181 15.45 -21.51 -2.56
C GLY A 181 16.45 -22.44 -1.88
N GLU A 182 17.20 -23.16 -2.70
CA GLU A 182 18.17 -24.14 -2.20
C GLU A 182 19.41 -23.47 -1.61
N LYS A 183 20.06 -24.15 -0.66
CA LYS A 183 21.33 -23.69 -0.11
C LYS A 183 22.37 -23.57 -1.24
N GLY A 184 22.82 -22.35 -1.51
CA GLY A 184 23.74 -22.03 -2.62
C GLY A 184 23.06 -21.51 -3.90
N ASN A 185 21.75 -21.71 -4.05
CA ASN A 185 20.92 -21.17 -5.14
C ASN A 185 19.75 -20.35 -4.56
N GLU A 186 20.06 -19.53 -3.55
CA GLU A 186 19.08 -18.73 -2.81
C GLU A 186 18.63 -17.53 -3.67
N VAL A 187 17.32 -17.34 -3.78
CA VAL A 187 16.68 -16.18 -4.41
C VAL A 187 16.13 -15.27 -3.34
N ARG A 188 16.29 -13.96 -3.55
CA ARG A 188 15.85 -12.92 -2.63
C ARG A 188 14.63 -12.21 -3.20
N PHE A 189 13.60 -12.06 -2.37
CA PHE A 189 12.38 -11.34 -2.69
C PHE A 189 12.12 -10.28 -1.65
N ASN A 190 11.53 -9.17 -2.07
CA ASN A 190 11.20 -8.05 -1.20
C ASN A 190 9.70 -8.09 -0.81
N SER A 191 9.02 -9.18 -1.19
CA SER A 191 7.60 -9.39 -0.95
C SER A 191 7.33 -10.83 -0.51
N PHE A 192 6.56 -10.98 0.57
CA PHE A 192 6.12 -12.28 1.07
C PHE A 192 5.35 -13.07 0.01
N SER A 193 4.45 -12.42 -0.73
CA SER A 193 3.61 -13.11 -1.71
C SER A 193 4.39 -13.59 -2.93
N GLU A 194 5.40 -12.83 -3.39
CA GLU A 194 6.29 -13.26 -4.46
C GLU A 194 7.19 -14.40 -4.02
N ALA A 195 7.74 -14.30 -2.80
CA ALA A 195 8.49 -15.38 -2.19
C ALA A 195 7.63 -16.64 -2.02
N LEU A 196 6.37 -16.50 -1.56
CA LEU A 196 5.43 -17.61 -1.41
C LEU A 196 5.08 -18.24 -2.76
N LYS A 197 4.82 -17.42 -3.79
CA LYS A 197 4.60 -17.92 -5.16
C LYS A 197 5.82 -18.65 -5.71
N TYR A 198 7.02 -18.18 -5.40
CA TYR A 198 8.25 -18.86 -5.78
C TYR A 198 8.37 -20.21 -5.07
N LEU A 199 8.13 -20.24 -3.76
CA LEU A 199 8.10 -21.46 -2.95
C LEU A 199 7.07 -22.48 -3.46
N GLN A 200 5.89 -22.04 -3.88
CA GLN A 200 4.83 -22.89 -4.45
C GLN A 200 5.24 -23.57 -5.77
N LYS A 201 6.19 -22.97 -6.50
CA LYS A 201 6.72 -23.55 -7.75
C LYS A 201 7.89 -24.51 -7.52
N MET A 202 8.42 -24.58 -6.31
CA MET A 202 9.53 -25.47 -5.98
C MET A 202 9.00 -26.89 -5.69
N PRO A 203 9.72 -27.96 -6.10
CA PRO A 203 9.41 -29.33 -5.69
C PRO A 203 9.40 -29.52 -4.17
N THR A 204 10.27 -28.77 -3.48
CA THR A 204 10.29 -28.67 -2.02
C THR A 204 10.59 -27.22 -1.66
N ALA A 205 9.59 -26.51 -1.14
CA ALA A 205 9.74 -25.14 -0.68
C ALA A 205 10.83 -25.04 0.41
N LYS A 206 11.81 -24.15 0.21
CA LYS A 206 12.91 -23.92 1.16
C LYS A 206 13.06 -22.44 1.44
N TRP A 207 13.09 -22.04 2.71
CA TRP A 207 13.17 -20.63 3.10
C TRP A 207 14.07 -20.43 4.31
N ARG A 208 14.60 -19.21 4.46
CA ARG A 208 15.31 -18.80 5.66
C ARG A 208 14.36 -18.32 6.74
N ARG A 209 14.59 -18.75 7.98
CA ARG A 209 13.86 -18.31 9.17
C ARG A 209 14.81 -18.22 10.39
N PRO A 210 14.48 -17.44 11.43
CA PRO A 210 15.22 -17.48 12.70
C PRO A 210 14.89 -18.75 13.49
N ASN A 211 15.91 -19.39 14.06
CA ASN A 211 15.75 -20.48 15.04
C ASN A 211 15.53 -19.92 16.46
N SER A 212 15.31 -20.80 17.44
CA SER A 212 15.11 -20.43 18.86
C SER A 212 16.27 -19.63 19.45
N ASN A 213 17.47 -19.76 18.89
CA ASN A 213 18.68 -19.05 19.31
C ASN A 213 18.91 -17.75 18.52
N GLY A 214 17.96 -17.32 17.68
CA GLY A 214 18.06 -16.11 16.85
C GLY A 214 18.93 -16.26 15.59
N ASN A 215 19.53 -17.42 15.37
CA ASN A 215 20.33 -17.69 14.17
C ASN A 215 19.43 -18.02 12.98
N TRP A 216 19.80 -17.52 11.81
CA TRP A 216 19.02 -17.72 10.58
C TRP A 216 19.50 -18.94 9.81
N GLY A 217 18.59 -19.90 9.57
CA GLY A 217 18.87 -21.13 8.81
C GLY A 217 17.84 -21.39 7.74
N ILE A 218 18.22 -22.16 6.71
CA ILE A 218 17.28 -22.67 5.69
C ILE A 218 16.56 -23.89 6.26
N VAL A 219 15.24 -23.89 6.14
CA VAL A 219 14.38 -25.05 6.41
C VAL A 219 13.72 -25.52 5.12
N SER A 220 13.18 -26.74 5.13
CA SER A 220 12.43 -27.32 4.02
C SER A 220 10.99 -27.59 4.45
N ALA A 221 10.06 -27.34 3.55
CA ALA A 221 8.65 -27.64 3.74
C ALA A 221 8.47 -29.16 3.90
N ARG A 222 7.70 -29.55 4.92
CA ARG A 222 7.18 -30.90 5.07
C ARG A 222 5.73 -30.99 4.62
N GLU A 223 4.97 -29.94 4.86
CA GLU A 223 3.55 -29.86 4.55
C GLU A 223 3.18 -28.41 4.20
N TRP A 224 1.99 -28.26 3.64
CA TRP A 224 1.39 -26.96 3.38
C TRP A 224 0.09 -26.88 4.17
N GLN A 225 -0.02 -25.87 5.02
CA GLN A 225 -1.19 -25.65 5.86
C GLN A 225 -1.71 -24.24 5.64
N THR A 226 -2.99 -24.02 5.91
CA THR A 226 -3.56 -22.67 5.91
C THR A 226 -3.08 -21.90 7.13
N MET A 227 -2.91 -20.58 7.00
CA MET A 227 -2.53 -19.74 8.14
C MET A 227 -3.51 -19.86 9.32
N ASP A 228 -4.80 -20.05 9.04
CA ASP A 228 -5.84 -20.27 10.06
C ASP A 228 -5.63 -21.54 10.87
N GLU A 229 -5.29 -22.66 10.21
CA GLU A 229 -4.96 -23.91 10.90
C GLU A 229 -3.76 -23.71 11.83
N ILE A 230 -2.75 -22.97 11.37
CA ILE A 230 -1.54 -22.69 12.14
C ILE A 230 -1.84 -21.78 13.34
N GLU A 231 -2.72 -20.79 13.19
CA GLU A 231 -3.13 -19.89 14.26
C GLU A 231 -4.02 -20.59 15.29
N ALA A 232 -4.91 -21.46 14.84
CA ALA A 232 -5.76 -22.28 15.71
C ALA A 232 -4.96 -23.28 16.57
N ILE A 233 -3.82 -23.78 16.07
CA ILE A 233 -2.92 -24.70 16.82
C ILE A 233 -2.12 -23.94 17.91
N LYS A 234 -2.01 -22.61 17.82
CA LYS A 234 -1.22 -21.80 18.76
C LYS A 234 -2.01 -21.22 19.94
N GLN A 235 -3.32 -21.38 19.95
CA GLN A 235 -4.20 -21.08 21.10
C GLN A 235 -4.25 -22.26 22.06
#